data_AF-A0A4Q2UTM5-F1
#
_entry.id   AF-A0A4Q2UTM5-F1
#
_cell.length_a   1.000
_cell.length_b   1.000
_cell.length_c   1.000
_cell.angle_alpha   90.00
_cell.angle_beta   90.00
_cell.angle_gamma   90.00
#
_symmetry.space_group_name_H-M   'P 1'
#
loop_
_entity.id
_entity.type
_entity.pdbx_description
1 polymer ?
#
loop_
_entity_poly.entity_id
_entity_poly.type
_entity_poly.pdbx_seq_one_letter_code
_entity_poly.pdbx_strand_id
1 'polypeptide(L)'
;MITVDGVDVWLASPDGSRVNFTNPQMDIATVTASYCAFGIAITVPVILGPSLYAAYYIRREWHIEHYTIILASILTLASGILTFICLHKGVLGVHVWEMSMDDAIWKKKFILVTILLGILGTALARLGLCAFYGRIAELLWYRRVINGTVV
;
A
#
# COMPACT_ATOMS: atom_id res chain seq x y z
N MET A 1 -8.46 -3.79 30.01
CA MET A 1 -7.27 -4.65 29.86
C MET A 1 -7.66 -6.01 30.36
N ILE A 2 -7.59 -7.03 29.51
CA ILE A 2 -8.00 -8.39 29.84
C ILE A 2 -6.77 -9.25 29.65
N THR A 3 -6.42 -10.01 30.67
CA THR A 3 -5.24 -10.89 30.64
C THR A 3 -5.75 -12.31 30.39
N VAL A 4 -5.34 -12.91 29.27
CA VAL A 4 -5.65 -14.30 28.90
C VAL A 4 -4.33 -15.06 28.87
N ASP A 5 -4.22 -16.13 29.66
CA ASP A 5 -3.00 -16.95 29.78
C ASP A 5 -1.71 -16.14 30.05
N GLY A 6 -1.82 -15.05 30.82
CA GLY A 6 -0.69 -14.18 31.17
C GLY A 6 -0.29 -13.18 30.08
N VAL A 7 -1.02 -13.10 28.97
CA VAL A 7 -0.83 -12.13 27.89
C VAL A 7 -1.96 -11.10 27.92
N ASP A 8 -1.61 -9.83 27.86
CA ASP A 8 -2.59 -8.76 27.77
C ASP A 8 -3.12 -8.64 26.35
N VAL A 9 -4.44 -8.78 26.21
CA VAL A 9 -5.15 -8.75 24.93
C VAL A 9 -6.16 -7.60 24.87
N TRP A 10 -6.45 -7.15 23.64
CA TRP A 10 -7.40 -6.07 23.38
C TRP A 10 -8.86 -6.49 23.59
N LEU A 11 -9.19 -7.75 23.28
CA LEU A 11 -10.53 -8.29 23.35
C LEU A 11 -10.48 -9.69 23.94
N ALA A 12 -11.43 -10.01 24.83
CA ALA A 12 -11.62 -11.38 25.29
C ALA A 12 -12.03 -12.28 24.12
N SER A 13 -11.53 -13.50 24.15
CA SER A 13 -11.88 -14.54 23.20
C SER A 13 -13.38 -14.90 23.30
N PRO A 14 -14.09 -15.12 22.18
CA PRO A 14 -15.48 -15.60 22.20
C PRO A 14 -15.61 -16.97 22.89
N ASP A 15 -16.73 -17.17 23.59
CA ASP A 15 -17.01 -18.42 24.31
C ASP A 15 -16.84 -19.65 23.40
N GLY A 16 -15.94 -20.56 23.81
CA GLY A 16 -15.65 -21.81 23.10
C GLY A 16 -14.48 -21.77 22.11
N SER A 17 -13.82 -20.62 21.90
CA SER A 17 -12.61 -20.55 21.08
C SER A 17 -11.34 -20.83 21.91
N ARG A 18 -10.49 -21.74 21.42
CA ARG A 18 -9.18 -22.03 22.03
C ARG A 18 -8.15 -21.05 21.47
N VAL A 19 -7.80 -20.04 22.26
CA VAL A 19 -6.77 -19.06 21.93
C VAL A 19 -5.41 -19.77 21.85
N ASN A 20 -4.68 -19.55 20.77
CA ASN A 20 -3.31 -20.05 20.65
C ASN A 20 -2.36 -18.93 20.22
N PHE A 21 -1.62 -18.36 21.18
CA PHE A 21 -0.62 -17.33 20.91
C PHE A 21 0.62 -17.86 20.18
N THR A 22 0.88 -19.18 20.21
CA THR A 22 2.05 -19.79 19.57
C THR A 22 1.81 -20.09 18.09
N ASN A 23 0.57 -20.42 17.72
CA ASN A 23 0.16 -20.64 16.33
C ASN A 23 -1.26 -20.06 16.13
N PRO A 24 -1.37 -18.73 16.01
CA PRO A 24 -2.65 -18.06 15.90
C PRO A 24 -3.36 -18.44 14.60
N GLN A 25 -4.68 -18.49 14.65
CA GLN A 25 -5.47 -18.68 13.43
C GLN A 25 -5.40 -17.40 12.59
N MET A 26 -4.98 -17.57 11.34
CA MET A 26 -4.93 -16.48 10.37
C MET A 26 -6.12 -16.53 9.41
N ASP A 27 -6.68 -15.35 9.15
CA ASP A 27 -7.64 -15.15 8.08
C ASP A 27 -6.95 -15.27 6.72
N ILE A 28 -7.25 -16.37 6.03
CA ILE A 28 -6.72 -16.71 4.71
C ILE A 28 -7.06 -15.61 3.69
N ALA A 29 -8.21 -14.95 3.82
CA ALA A 29 -8.61 -13.88 2.90
C ALA A 29 -7.66 -12.67 3.02
N THR A 30 -7.37 -12.24 4.25
CA THR A 30 -6.43 -11.15 4.52
C THR A 30 -5.01 -11.48 4.06
N VAL A 31 -4.55 -12.72 4.30
CA VAL A 31 -3.23 -13.19 3.85
C VAL A 31 -3.13 -13.18 2.33
N THR A 32 -4.14 -13.73 1.65
CA THR A 32 -4.18 -13.79 0.18
C THR A 32 -4.21 -12.40 -0.44
N ALA A 33 -5.05 -11.50 0.09
CA ALA A 33 -5.14 -10.13 -0.38
C ALA A 33 -3.80 -9.38 -0.24
N SER A 34 -3.06 -9.64 0.84
CA SER A 34 -1.74 -9.04 1.08
C SER A 34 -0.70 -9.50 0.08
N TYR A 35 -0.66 -10.80 -0.25
CA TYR A 35 0.21 -11.33 -1.30
C TYR A 35 -0.12 -10.76 -2.67
N CYS A 36 -1.41 -10.67 -3.02
CA CYS A 36 -1.85 -10.06 -4.26
C CYS A 36 -1.42 -8.58 -4.35
N ALA A 37 -1.65 -7.80 -3.29
CA ALA A 37 -1.27 -6.39 -3.24
C ALA A 37 0.24 -6.19 -3.42
N PHE A 38 1.05 -7.02 -2.75
CA PHE A 38 2.50 -7.00 -2.89
C PHE A 38 2.96 -7.38 -4.30
N GLY A 39 2.37 -8.42 -4.89
CA GLY A 39 2.67 -8.85 -6.26
C GLY A 39 2.38 -7.76 -7.29
N ILE A 40 1.26 -7.04 -7.13
CA ILE A 40 0.93 -5.88 -7.97
C ILE A 40 1.97 -4.78 -7.79
N ALA A 41 2.31 -4.43 -6.55
CA ALA A 41 3.28 -3.37 -6.24
C ALA A 41 4.67 -3.61 -6.85
N ILE A 42 5.12 -4.87 -6.93
CA ILE A 42 6.38 -5.25 -7.58
C ILE A 42 6.28 -5.24 -9.11
N THR A 43 5.12 -5.59 -9.68
CA THR A 43 4.96 -5.69 -11.14
C THR A 43 4.97 -4.31 -11.80
N VAL A 44 4.45 -3.29 -11.13
CA VAL A 44 4.39 -1.90 -11.62
C VAL A 44 5.76 -1.35 -12.07
N PRO A 45 6.82 -1.35 -11.25
CA PRO A 45 8.13 -0.86 -11.67
C PRO A 45 8.76 -1.68 -12.80
N VAL A 46 8.48 -2.99 -12.88
CA VAL A 46 8.98 -3.85 -13.98
C VAL A 46 8.38 -3.42 -15.32
N ILE A 47 7.10 -3.03 -15.34
CA ILE A 47 6.43 -2.51 -16.54
C ILE A 47 6.83 -1.07 -16.86
N LEU A 48 7.02 -0.23 -15.83
CA LEU A 48 7.42 1.16 -16.00
C LEU A 48 8.88 1.30 -16.48
N GLY A 49 9.79 0.41 -16.07
CA GLY A 49 11.21 0.46 -16.38
C GLY A 49 11.51 0.63 -17.89
N PRO A 50 11.02 -0.27 -18.77
CA PRO A 50 11.19 -0.14 -20.21
C PRO A 50 10.61 1.15 -20.79
N SER A 51 9.45 1.59 -20.28
CA SER A 51 8.77 2.81 -20.73
C SER A 51 9.59 4.07 -20.41
N LEU A 52 10.13 4.13 -19.19
CA LEU A 52 11.02 5.20 -18.75
C LEU A 52 12.37 5.16 -19.49
N TYR A 53 12.92 3.97 -19.71
CA TYR A 53 14.15 3.80 -20.49
C TYR A 53 13.99 4.33 -21.92
N ALA A 54 12.88 3.98 -22.60
CA ALA A 54 12.57 4.49 -23.93
C ALA A 54 12.38 6.02 -23.95
N ALA A 55 11.72 6.58 -22.94
CA ALA A 55 11.56 8.03 -22.82
C ALA A 55 12.92 8.74 -22.66
N TYR A 56 13.80 8.21 -21.81
CA TYR A 56 15.11 8.80 -21.54
C TYR A 56 16.06 8.68 -22.73
N TYR A 57 16.26 7.46 -23.25
CA TYR A 57 17.33 7.17 -24.18
C TYR A 57 16.92 7.38 -25.64
N ILE A 58 15.71 6.97 -26.01
CA ILE A 58 15.23 7.02 -27.40
C ILE A 58 14.62 8.39 -27.71
N ARG A 59 13.65 8.84 -26.89
CA ARG A 59 12.94 10.10 -27.14
C ARG A 59 13.71 11.32 -26.66
N ARG A 60 14.55 11.18 -25.62
CA ARG A 60 15.25 12.29 -24.94
C ARG A 60 14.32 13.42 -24.48
N GLU A 61 13.04 13.10 -24.33
CA GLU A 61 12.00 14.01 -23.88
C GLU A 61 11.64 13.65 -22.45
N TRP A 62 12.28 14.32 -21.49
CA TRP A 62 12.02 14.08 -20.08
C TRP A 62 11.10 15.14 -19.50
N HIS A 63 9.90 14.72 -19.09
CA HIS A 63 8.87 15.60 -18.56
C HIS A 63 8.62 15.38 -17.06
N ILE A 64 7.95 16.35 -16.45
CA ILE A 64 7.64 16.32 -15.01
C ILE A 64 6.82 15.08 -14.60
N GLU A 65 6.00 14.57 -15.53
CA GLU A 65 5.23 13.34 -15.40
C GLU A 65 6.08 12.09 -15.12
N HIS A 66 7.31 12.05 -15.64
CA HIS A 66 8.21 10.92 -15.39
C HIS A 66 8.76 10.94 -13.96
N TYR A 67 9.03 12.13 -13.41
CA TYR A 67 9.44 12.23 -12.00
C TYR A 67 8.31 11.87 -11.05
N THR A 68 7.08 12.32 -11.33
CA THR A 68 5.93 12.02 -10.48
C THR A 68 5.56 10.54 -10.51
N ILE A 69 5.65 9.87 -11.67
CA ILE A 69 5.36 8.43 -11.76
C ILE A 69 6.45 7.56 -11.10
N ILE A 70 7.72 7.96 -11.18
CA ILE A 70 8.82 7.28 -10.45
C ILE A 70 8.60 7.40 -8.95
N LEU A 71 8.34 8.62 -8.46
CA LEU A 71 8.11 8.84 -7.03
C LEU A 71 6.85 8.11 -6.53
N ALA A 72 5.77 8.13 -7.32
CA ALA A 72 4.57 7.35 -7.02
C ALA A 72 4.88 5.84 -6.93
N SER A 73 5.65 5.31 -7.89
CA SER A 73 6.04 3.90 -7.90
C SER A 73 6.87 3.53 -6.66
N ILE A 74 7.79 4.39 -6.22
CA ILE A 74 8.60 4.15 -5.02
C ILE A 74 7.70 4.10 -3.78
N LEU A 75 6.77 5.05 -3.63
CA LEU A 75 5.87 5.11 -2.48
C LEU A 75 4.91 3.90 -2.43
N THR A 76 4.36 3.50 -3.58
CA THR A 76 3.50 2.31 -3.66
C THR A 76 4.28 1.02 -3.40
N LEU A 77 5.52 0.91 -3.89
CA LEU A 77 6.40 -0.23 -3.59
C LEU A 77 6.73 -0.29 -2.09
N ALA A 78 7.06 0.85 -1.48
CA ALA A 78 7.31 0.93 -0.04
C ALA A 78 6.09 0.47 0.78
N SER A 79 4.88 0.91 0.41
CA SER A 79 3.63 0.43 1.01
C SER A 79 3.46 -1.09 0.88
N GLY A 80 3.75 -1.65 -0.30
CA GLY A 80 3.75 -3.10 -0.52
C GLY A 80 4.75 -3.84 0.38
N ILE A 81 5.99 -3.34 0.48
CA ILE A 81 7.05 -3.93 1.33
C ILE A 81 6.64 -3.89 2.79
N LEU A 82 6.09 -2.78 3.30
CA LEU A 82 5.61 -2.70 4.68
C LEU A 82 4.49 -3.71 4.95
N THR A 83 3.56 -3.88 4.01
CA THR A 83 2.50 -4.88 4.10
C THR A 83 3.08 -6.29 4.21
N PHE A 84 4.10 -6.61 3.39
CA PHE A 84 4.79 -7.89 3.42
C PHE A 84 5.56 -8.14 4.72
N ILE A 85 6.22 -7.12 5.28
CA ILE A 85 6.88 -7.21 6.59
C ILE A 85 5.87 -7.53 7.69
N CYS A 86 4.70 -6.89 7.68
CA CYS A 86 3.64 -7.15 8.65
C CYS A 86 3.09 -8.58 8.53
N LEU A 87 3.00 -9.10 7.30
CA LEU A 87 2.59 -10.47 7.04
C LEU A 87 3.63 -11.48 7.55
N HIS A 88 4.92 -11.27 7.25
CA HIS A 88 6.01 -12.13 7.72
C HIS A 88 6.12 -12.15 9.26
N LYS A 89 5.81 -11.04 9.93
CA LYS A 89 5.79 -10.97 11.39
C LYS A 89 4.62 -11.74 12.02
N GLY A 90 3.68 -12.27 11.22
CA GLY A 90 2.51 -12.99 11.73
C GLY A 90 1.50 -12.06 12.42
N VAL A 91 1.52 -10.78 12.08
CA VAL A 91 0.73 -9.73 12.74
C VAL A 91 -0.52 -9.39 11.90
N LEU A 92 -0.40 -9.55 10.58
CA LEU A 92 -1.51 -9.38 9.64
C LEU A 92 -2.33 -10.68 9.53
N GLY A 93 -3.66 -10.56 9.54
CA GLY A 93 -4.56 -11.72 9.43
C GLY A 93 -4.84 -12.47 10.75
N VAL A 94 -4.13 -12.18 11.83
CA VAL A 94 -4.40 -12.77 13.16
C VAL A 94 -5.61 -12.14 13.83
N HIS A 95 -6.43 -12.98 14.47
CA HIS A 95 -7.58 -12.54 15.26
C HIS A 95 -7.16 -11.64 16.42
N VAL A 96 -7.98 -10.63 16.71
CA VAL A 96 -7.66 -9.58 17.70
C VAL A 96 -7.46 -10.14 19.12
N TRP A 97 -8.11 -11.26 19.45
CA TRP A 97 -7.98 -11.93 20.76
C TRP A 97 -6.80 -12.90 20.85
N GLU A 98 -6.12 -13.21 19.75
CA GLU A 98 -4.89 -14.05 19.71
C GLU A 98 -3.63 -13.19 19.53
N MET A 99 -3.75 -11.89 19.80
CA MET A 99 -2.71 -10.90 19.53
C MET A 99 -2.37 -10.12 20.80
N SER A 100 -1.07 -10.03 21.11
CA SER A 100 -0.60 -9.26 22.25
C SER A 100 -0.90 -7.77 22.08
N MET A 101 -1.10 -7.05 23.19
CA MET A 101 -1.36 -5.61 23.19
C MET A 101 -0.24 -4.82 22.48
N ASP A 102 1.01 -5.20 22.72
CA ASP A 102 2.20 -4.56 22.13
C ASP A 102 2.26 -4.76 20.62
N ASP A 103 2.03 -6.00 20.16
CA ASP A 103 1.98 -6.30 18.73
C ASP A 103 0.82 -5.56 18.06
N ALA A 104 -0.32 -5.42 18.74
CA ALA A 104 -1.50 -4.73 18.20
C ALA A 104 -1.24 -3.22 18.03
N ILE A 105 -0.56 -2.59 18.99
CA ILE A 105 -0.12 -1.19 18.88
C ILE A 105 0.90 -1.04 17.75
N TRP A 106 1.86 -1.96 17.66
CA TRP A 106 2.87 -1.98 16.61
C TRP A 106 2.23 -2.11 15.22
N LYS A 107 1.33 -3.09 15.04
CA LYS A 107 0.52 -3.29 13.84
C LYS A 107 -0.20 -2.03 13.42
N LYS A 108 -0.92 -1.39 14.34
CA LYS A 108 -1.72 -0.20 14.02
C LYS A 108 -0.84 0.92 13.47
N LYS A 109 0.33 1.15 14.06
CA LYS A 109 1.31 2.14 13.57
C LYS A 109 1.77 1.79 12.16
N PHE A 110 2.15 0.54 11.91
CA PHE A 110 2.63 0.10 10.60
C PHE A 110 1.55 0.17 9.52
N ILE A 111 0.32 -0.25 9.82
CA ILE A 111 -0.81 -0.16 8.90
C ILE A 111 -1.09 1.31 8.54
N LEU A 112 -1.06 2.21 9.53
CA LEU A 112 -1.25 3.64 9.27
C LEU A 112 -0.20 4.19 8.31
N VAL A 113 1.09 3.89 8.54
CA VAL A 113 2.18 4.32 7.65
C VAL A 113 2.01 3.72 6.26
N THR A 114 1.65 2.45 6.18
CA THR A 114 1.41 1.73 4.91
C THR A 114 0.31 2.39 4.09
N ILE A 115 -0.81 2.74 4.72
CA ILE A 115 -1.95 3.42 4.08
C ILE A 115 -1.54 4.83 3.63
N LEU A 116 -0.83 5.59 4.46
CA LEU A 116 -0.37 6.94 4.11
C LEU A 116 0.55 6.92 2.88
N LEU A 117 1.48 5.98 2.82
CA LEU A 117 2.36 5.79 1.65
C LEU A 117 1.56 5.42 0.40
N GLY A 118 0.57 4.54 0.53
CA GLY A 118 -0.31 4.14 -0.57
C GLY A 118 -1.15 5.30 -1.10
N ILE A 119 -1.78 6.08 -0.21
CA ILE A 119 -2.57 7.27 -0.57
C ILE A 119 -1.68 8.32 -1.25
N LEU A 120 -0.50 8.59 -0.70
CA LEU A 120 0.41 9.56 -1.29
C LEU A 120 0.89 9.08 -2.67
N GLY A 121 1.29 7.81 -2.81
CA GLY A 121 1.71 7.24 -4.08
C GLY A 121 0.61 7.30 -5.14
N THR A 122 -0.62 6.94 -4.79
CA THR A 122 -1.78 7.00 -5.72
C THR A 122 -2.16 8.43 -6.09
N ALA A 123 -2.09 9.38 -5.14
CA ALA A 123 -2.32 10.80 -5.43
C ALA A 123 -1.27 11.34 -6.42
N LEU A 124 0.02 11.04 -6.21
CA LEU A 124 1.07 11.43 -7.15
C LEU A 124 0.92 10.78 -8.52
N ALA A 125 0.54 9.50 -8.58
CA ALA A 125 0.27 8.82 -9.84
C ALA A 125 -0.86 9.52 -10.62
N ARG A 126 -1.94 9.92 -9.93
CA ARG A 126 -3.05 10.67 -10.52
C ARG A 126 -2.60 12.05 -11.03
N LEU A 127 -1.80 12.78 -10.26
CA LEU A 127 -1.24 14.05 -10.69
C LEU A 127 -0.33 13.92 -11.91
N GLY A 128 0.51 12.87 -11.96
CA GLY A 128 1.33 12.54 -13.13
C GLY A 128 0.48 12.24 -14.36
N LEU A 129 -0.61 11.49 -14.19
CA LEU A 129 -1.59 11.22 -15.25
C LEU A 129 -2.23 12.52 -15.77
N CYS A 130 -2.67 13.39 -14.86
CA CYS A 130 -3.26 14.69 -15.21
C CYS A 130 -2.27 15.58 -15.97
N ALA A 131 -1.00 15.62 -15.58
CA ALA A 131 0.04 16.36 -16.27
C ALA A 131 0.26 15.83 -17.71
N PHE A 132 0.34 14.50 -17.85
CA PHE A 132 0.48 13.82 -19.14
C PHE A 132 -0.70 14.09 -20.08
N TYR A 133 -1.92 13.91 -19.58
CA TYR A 133 -3.13 14.19 -20.32
C TYR A 133 -3.30 15.68 -20.64
N GLY A 134 -2.87 16.57 -19.76
CA GLY A 134 -2.88 18.02 -19.99
C GLY A 134 -1.90 18.45 -21.10
N ARG A 135 -0.82 17.69 -21.32
CA ARG A 135 0.12 17.93 -22.42
C ARG A 135 -0.43 17.44 -23.76
N ILE A 136 -1.09 16.28 -23.78
CA ILE A 136 -1.60 15.66 -25.02
C ILE A 136 -2.93 16.28 -25.46
N ALA A 137 -3.74 16.77 -24.52
CA ALA A 137 -5.06 17.26 -24.84
C ALA A 137 -5.04 18.64 -25.51
N GLU A 138 -5.29 18.67 -26.81
CA GLU A 138 -5.53 19.88 -27.59
C GLU A 138 -6.94 20.47 -27.37
N LEU A 139 -7.84 19.72 -26.72
CA LEU A 139 -9.24 20.10 -26.50
C LEU A 139 -9.42 20.95 -25.22
N LEU A 140 -9.81 22.22 -25.39
CA LEU A 140 -9.94 23.24 -24.33
C LEU A 140 -10.89 22.85 -23.17
N TRP A 141 -11.91 22.03 -23.42
CA TRP A 141 -12.84 21.55 -22.39
C TRP A 141 -12.19 20.52 -21.46
N TYR A 142 -11.36 19.65 -22.02
CA TYR A 142 -10.67 18.59 -21.29
C TYR A 142 -9.57 19.18 -20.38
N ARG A 143 -8.89 20.23 -20.85
CA ARG A 143 -7.95 21.01 -20.04
C ARG A 143 -8.61 21.69 -18.84
N ARG A 144 -9.88 22.12 -18.97
CA ARG A 144 -10.65 22.77 -17.90
C ARG A 144 -11.10 21.77 -16.82
N VAL A 145 -11.44 20.54 -17.21
CA VAL A 145 -11.74 19.44 -16.26
C VAL A 145 -10.50 19.02 -15.47
N ILE A 146 -9.34 18.88 -16.14
CA ILE A 146 -8.07 18.54 -15.49
C ILE A 146 -7.66 19.61 -14.47
N ASN A 147 -7.71 20.90 -14.85
CA ASN A 147 -7.37 21.98 -13.93
C ASN A 147 -8.30 22.03 -12.70
N GLY A 148 -9.56 21.63 -12.83
CA GLY A 148 -10.49 21.52 -11.71
C GLY A 148 -10.27 20.30 -10.81
N THR A 149 -9.50 19.29 -11.25
CA THR A 149 -9.20 18.08 -10.43
C THR A 149 -7.89 18.19 -9.66
N VAL A 150 -7.06 19.19 -9.97
CA VAL A 150 -5.77 19.48 -9.32
C VAL A 150 -5.93 20.44 -8.13
N VAL A 151 -7.14 21.02 -7.95
CA VAL A 151 -7.52 21.89 -6.81
C VAL A 151 -8.16 21.06 -5.70
#